data_AF-A0A523LW84-F1
#
_entry.id   AF-A0A523LW84-F1
#
_cell.length_a   1.000
_cell.length_b   1.000
_cell.length_c   1.000
_cell.angle_alpha   90.00
_cell.angle_beta   90.00
_cell.angle_gamma   90.00
#
_symmetry.space_group_name_H-M   'P 1'
#
loop_
_entity.id
_entity.type
_entity.pdbx_description
1 polymer ?
#
loop_
_entity_poly.entity_id
_entity_poly.type
_entity_poly.pdbx_seq_one_letter_code
_entity_poly.pdbx_strand_id
1 'polypeptide(L)'
;MAVSIKDLNPDTMARSPGITYQQLLDQDTHEVPPVLRLQSPKDLGHADVPVERYTTKAWHDLEVERLWKRVWQFACREEDIPEPGDHIRYDIAG
;
A
#
# COMPACT_ATOMS: atom_id res chain seq x y z
N MET A 1 -1.53 8.23 -18.17
CA MET A 1 -1.94 9.47 -17.47
C MET A 1 -1.82 9.20 -15.99
N ALA A 2 -0.98 9.93 -15.25
CA ALA A 2 -0.94 9.78 -13.79
C ALA A 2 -2.29 10.25 -13.23
N VAL A 3 -3.00 9.38 -12.52
CA VAL A 3 -4.21 9.79 -11.83
C VAL A 3 -3.79 10.79 -10.75
N SER A 4 -4.30 12.02 -10.82
CA SER A 4 -4.09 13.00 -9.75
C SER A 4 -4.79 12.48 -8.51
N ILE A 5 -3.99 12.11 -7.51
CA ILE A 5 -4.48 11.85 -6.16
C ILE A 5 -5.05 13.17 -5.64
N LYS A 6 -6.35 13.19 -5.34
CA LYS A 6 -7.03 14.38 -4.80
C LYS A 6 -7.46 14.11 -3.37
N ASP A 7 -7.20 15.05 -2.48
CA ASP A 7 -7.73 14.98 -1.13
C ASP A 7 -9.25 15.15 -1.15
N LEU A 8 -9.94 14.33 -0.38
CA LEU A 8 -11.40 14.36 -0.24
C LEU A 8 -11.78 14.94 1.12
N ASN A 9 -12.94 15.58 1.20
CA ASN A 9 -13.52 15.98 2.47
C ASN A 9 -14.23 14.75 3.13
N PRO A 10 -13.83 14.34 4.35
CA PRO A 10 -14.47 13.24 5.09
C PRO A 10 -16.00 13.31 5.18
N ASP A 11 -16.53 14.52 5.34
CA ASP A 11 -17.94 14.76 5.65
C ASP A 11 -18.83 14.74 4.41
N THR A 12 -18.26 15.02 3.23
CA THR A 12 -19.03 15.22 1.99
C THR A 12 -18.65 14.25 0.87
N MET A 13 -17.67 13.36 1.07
CA MET A 13 -17.27 12.41 0.02
C MET A 13 -18.39 11.41 -0.29
N ALA A 14 -18.42 10.93 -1.54
CA ALA A 14 -19.24 9.77 -1.89
C ALA A 14 -18.72 8.53 -1.14
N ARG A 15 -19.63 7.82 -0.46
CA ARG A 15 -19.32 6.64 0.35
C ARG A 15 -20.49 5.67 0.34
N SER A 16 -20.27 4.48 0.89
CA SER A 16 -21.37 3.55 1.16
C SER A 16 -22.36 4.17 2.16
N PRO A 17 -23.66 3.81 2.06
CA PRO A 17 -24.72 4.38 2.91
C PRO A 17 -24.68 3.91 4.37
N GLY A 18 -23.77 3.00 4.72
CA GLY A 18 -23.61 2.50 6.09
C GLY A 18 -22.93 3.50 7.03
N ILE A 19 -22.88 3.15 8.32
CA ILE A 19 -22.24 3.95 9.37
C ILE A 19 -20.78 4.27 9.05
N THR A 20 -20.30 5.43 9.48
CA THR A 20 -18.90 5.81 9.32
C THR A 20 -18.01 5.09 10.33
N TYR A 21 -16.73 4.95 10.02
CA TYR A 21 -15.77 4.45 11.00
C TYR A 21 -15.73 5.35 12.25
N GLN A 22 -15.91 6.66 12.09
CA GLN A 22 -15.99 7.59 13.22
C GLN A 22 -17.24 7.36 14.08
N GLN A 23 -18.40 7.14 13.45
CA GLN A 23 -19.65 6.80 14.15
C GLN A 23 -19.59 5.43 14.85
N LEU A 24 -18.78 4.51 14.32
CA LEU A 24 -18.52 3.24 14.98
C LEU A 24 -17.65 3.45 16.23
N LEU A 25 -16.60 4.28 16.13
CA LEU A 25 -15.75 4.65 17.26
C LEU A 25 -16.51 5.40 18.36
N ASP A 26 -17.54 6.17 18.00
CA ASP A 26 -18.41 6.85 18.97
C ASP A 26 -19.25 5.88 19.82
N GLN A 27 -19.37 4.62 19.41
CA GLN A 27 -20.07 3.57 20.16
C GLN A 27 -19.13 2.75 21.05
N ASP A 28 -17.84 3.07 21.08
CA ASP A 28 -16.89 2.37 21.92
C ASP A 28 -17.18 2.63 23.42
N THR A 29 -16.93 1.60 24.22
CA THR A 29 -17.06 1.64 25.68
C THR A 29 -15.88 2.37 26.34
N HIS A 30 -14.74 2.47 25.65
CA HIS A 30 -13.53 3.11 26.15
C HIS A 30 -13.20 4.38 25.37
N GLU A 31 -12.38 5.23 25.97
CA GLU A 31 -11.85 6.41 25.29
C GLU A 31 -11.03 5.98 24.07
N VAL A 32 -11.42 6.48 22.90
CA VAL A 32 -10.79 6.15 21.63
C VAL A 32 -9.50 6.94 21.46
N PRO A 33 -8.34 6.29 21.26
CA PRO A 33 -7.07 6.96 21.01
C PRO A 33 -7.16 7.95 19.83
N PRO A 34 -6.59 9.16 19.94
CA PRO A 34 -6.68 10.19 18.90
C PRO A 34 -6.17 9.74 17.52
N VAL A 35 -5.21 8.80 17.47
CA VAL A 35 -4.68 8.26 16.22
C VAL A 35 -5.75 7.56 15.37
N LEU A 36 -6.75 6.94 16.00
CA LEU A 36 -7.85 6.27 15.29
C LEU A 36 -8.88 7.25 14.74
N ARG A 37 -8.85 8.50 15.20
CA ARG A 37 -9.70 9.60 14.72
C ARG A 37 -9.13 10.31 13.50
N LEU A 38 -7.87 10.03 13.13
CA LEU A 38 -7.25 10.64 11.95
C LEU A 38 -7.88 10.12 10.66
N GLN A 39 -8.26 11.04 9.77
CA GLN A 39 -8.81 10.73 8.45
C GLN A 39 -8.02 11.45 7.36
N SER A 40 -7.69 10.72 6.29
CA SER A 40 -7.06 11.26 5.08
C SER A 40 -7.62 10.56 3.83
N PRO A 41 -8.92 10.71 3.53
CA PRO A 41 -9.51 10.09 2.36
C PRO A 41 -8.97 10.74 1.08
N LYS A 42 -8.69 9.89 0.08
CA LYS A 42 -8.11 10.32 -1.19
C LYS A 42 -8.84 9.67 -2.35
N ASP A 43 -9.11 10.44 -3.38
CA ASP A 43 -9.57 9.94 -4.67
C ASP A 43 -8.35 9.44 -5.46
N LEU A 44 -8.32 8.13 -5.71
CA LEU A 44 -7.28 7.45 -6.49
C LEU A 44 -7.71 7.23 -7.94
N GLY A 45 -8.89 7.73 -8.33
CA GLY A 45 -9.55 7.49 -9.60
C GLY A 45 -10.13 6.09 -9.76
N HIS A 46 -10.88 5.93 -10.85
CA HIS A 46 -11.57 4.68 -11.21
C HIS A 46 -11.11 4.15 -12.57
N ALA A 47 -10.02 4.69 -13.10
CA ALA A 47 -9.48 4.23 -14.38
C ALA A 47 -8.80 2.86 -14.19
N ASP A 48 -9.07 1.95 -15.13
CA ASP A 48 -8.40 0.66 -15.16
C ASP A 48 -6.89 0.82 -15.36
N VAL A 49 -6.14 -0.09 -14.76
CA VAL A 49 -4.70 -0.17 -14.99
C VAL A 49 -4.47 -0.84 -16.36
N PRO A 50 -3.68 -0.24 -17.26
CA PRO A 50 -3.44 -0.82 -18.59
C PRO A 50 -2.84 -2.23 -18.50
N VAL A 51 -3.37 -3.18 -19.28
CA VAL A 51 -2.99 -4.60 -19.25
C VAL A 51 -1.50 -4.79 -19.58
N GLU A 52 -0.94 -3.91 -20.42
CA GLU A 52 0.45 -3.99 -20.86
C GLU A 52 1.45 -3.90 -19.71
N ARG A 53 1.06 -3.29 -18.58
CA ARG A 53 1.90 -3.25 -17.37
C ARG A 53 2.19 -4.62 -16.80
N TYR A 54 1.28 -5.57 -17.00
CA TYR A 54 1.40 -6.94 -16.49
C TYR A 54 1.93 -7.92 -17.52
N THR A 55 1.85 -7.59 -18.82
CA THR A 55 2.15 -8.54 -19.90
C THR A 55 3.39 -8.20 -20.72
N THR A 56 3.91 -6.98 -20.64
CA THR A 56 5.03 -6.56 -21.49
C THR A 56 6.36 -6.50 -20.74
N LYS A 57 7.42 -6.93 -21.42
CA LYS A 57 8.80 -6.85 -20.89
C LYS A 57 9.24 -5.41 -20.64
N ALA A 58 8.85 -4.47 -21.51
CA ALA A 58 9.26 -3.07 -21.38
C ALA A 58 8.80 -2.44 -20.06
N TRP A 59 7.59 -2.78 -19.59
CA TRP A 59 7.10 -2.33 -18.28
C TRP A 59 7.86 -3.00 -17.13
N HIS A 60 8.11 -4.30 -17.22
CA HIS A 60 8.91 -5.01 -16.22
C HIS A 60 10.31 -4.38 -16.08
N ASP A 61 11.02 -4.15 -17.18
CA ASP A 61 12.36 -3.53 -17.17
C ASP A 61 12.34 -2.15 -16.49
N LEU A 62 11.27 -1.37 -16.70
CA LEU A 62 11.10 -0.09 -16.04
C LEU A 62 10.88 -0.22 -14.52
N GLU A 63 10.12 -1.21 -14.08
CA GLU A 63 9.92 -1.52 -12.67
C GLU A 63 11.23 -1.96 -12.01
N VAL A 64 12.05 -2.77 -12.69
CA VAL A 64 13.39 -3.15 -12.19
C VAL A 64 14.24 -1.92 -11.89
N GLU A 65 14.32 -0.99 -12.86
CA GLU A 65 15.16 0.21 -12.70
C GLU A 65 14.62 1.22 -11.69
N ARG A 66 13.28 1.38 -11.62
CA ARG A 66 12.68 2.50 -10.87
C ARG A 66 12.10 2.11 -9.52
N LEU A 67 11.80 0.83 -9.32
CA LEU A 67 11.17 0.33 -8.10
C LEU A 67 12.09 -0.69 -7.41
N TRP A 68 12.31 -1.85 -8.03
CA TRP A 68 12.94 -2.99 -7.36
C TRP A 68 14.35 -2.68 -6.85
N LYS A 69 15.16 -1.93 -7.61
CA LYS A 69 16.51 -1.52 -7.19
C LYS A 69 16.57 -0.41 -6.14
N ARG A 70 15.44 0.22 -5.80
CA ARG A 70 15.41 1.46 -5.00
C ARG A 70 14.67 1.33 -3.68
N VAL A 71 13.93 0.24 -3.48
CA VAL A 71 13.14 -0.01 -2.26
C VAL A 71 13.80 -1.06 -1.38
N TRP A 72 13.57 -0.95 -0.07
CA TRP A 72 13.89 -2.02 0.86
C TRP A 72 13.02 -3.24 0.56
N GLN A 73 13.66 -4.39 0.43
CA GLN A 73 13.00 -5.67 0.14
C GLN A 73 13.20 -6.61 1.32
N PHE A 74 12.16 -7.37 1.62
CA PHE A 74 12.23 -8.44 2.59
C PHE A 74 13.02 -9.61 2.00
N ALA A 75 14.18 -9.93 2.56
CA ALA A 75 15.04 -11.01 2.09
C ALA A 75 14.80 -12.31 2.88
N CYS A 76 15.01 -12.27 4.20
CA CYS A 76 14.80 -13.41 5.09
C CYS A 76 14.58 -12.91 6.52
N ARG A 77 14.31 -13.85 7.43
CA ARG A 77 14.32 -13.61 8.86
C ARG A 77 15.64 -14.07 9.47
N GLU A 78 15.91 -13.62 10.69
CA GLU A 78 17.11 -14.05 11.43
C GLU A 78 17.06 -15.55 11.75
N GLU A 79 15.87 -16.09 12.04
CA GLU A 79 15.69 -17.52 12.28
C GLU A 79 16.00 -18.42 11.07
N ASP A 80 16.05 -17.88 9.86
CA ASP A 80 16.41 -18.62 8.66
C ASP A 80 17.94 -18.80 8.50
N ILE A 81 18.75 -18.05 9.28
CA ILE A 81 20.23 -18.06 9.25
C ILE A 81 20.78 -18.08 10.69
N PRO A 82 20.52 -19.15 11.47
CA PRO A 82 20.82 -19.17 12.90
C PRO A 82 22.33 -19.28 13.21
N GLU A 83 23.09 -19.99 12.38
CA GLU A 83 24.48 -20.35 12.68
C GLU A 83 25.48 -19.67 11.74
N PRO A 84 26.73 -19.41 12.19
CA PRO A 84 27.78 -18.89 11.33
C PRO A 84 28.08 -19.82 10.15
N GLY A 85 27.84 -19.33 8.94
CA GLY A 85 28.05 -20.07 7.68
C GLY A 85 26.76 -20.35 6.91
N ASP A 86 25.61 -20.23 7.57
CA ASP A 86 24.33 -20.27 6.90
C ASP A 86 24.18 -19.05 5.99
N HIS A 87 23.63 -19.27 4.80
CA HIS A 87 23.38 -18.20 3.85
C HIS A 87 22.20 -18.55 2.94
N ILE A 88 21.50 -17.51 2.50
CA ILE A 88 20.38 -17.62 1.57
C ILE A 88 20.69 -16.78 0.35
N ARG A 89 20.44 -17.34 -0.83
CA ARG A 89 20.46 -16.60 -2.08
C ARG A 89 19.10 -15.93 -2.28
N TYR A 90 19.11 -14.61 -2.42
CA TYR A 90 17.95 -13.81 -2.75
C TYR A 90 18.19 -13.08 -4.07
N ASP A 91 17.40 -13.42 -5.09
CA ASP A 91 17.48 -12.80 -6.41
C ASP A 91 16.41 -11.70 -6.52
N ILE A 92 16.84 -10.48 -6.86
CA ILE A 92 15.95 -9.32 -6.99
C ILE A 92 15.60 -9.12 -8.45
N ALA A 93 14.31 -9.27 -8.76
CA ALA A 93 13.76 -9.10 -10.10
C ALA A 93 14.34 -10.05 -11.18
N GLY A 94 14.69 -11.27 -10.76
CA GLY A 94 15.14 -12.36 -11.65
C GLY A 94 16.65 -12.55 -11.68
#